data_AF-A0A7Z7PRN6-F1
#
_entry.id   AF-A0A7Z7PRN6-F1
#
_cell.length_a   1.000
_cell.length_b   1.000
_cell.length_c   1.000
_cell.angle_alpha   90.00
_cell.angle_beta   90.00
_cell.angle_gamma   90.00
#
_symmetry.space_group_name_H-M   'P 1'
#
loop_
_entity.id
_entity.type
_entity.pdbx_description
1 polymer ?
#
loop_
_entity_poly.entity_id
_entity_poly.type
_entity_poly.pdbx_seq_one_letter_code
_entity_poly.pdbx_strand_id
1 'polypeptide(L)' 'MEAAAFLAYHPEIGRRGRVAKTRELVVAGTPYIIVYRVQATIEILTILHTARKWPDRLD' A
#
# COMPACT_ATOMS: atom_id res chain seq x y z
N MET A 1 11.55 6.80 -10.12
CA MET A 1 10.33 7.50 -9.67
C MET A 1 9.84 6.84 -8.40
N GLU A 2 9.54 7.64 -7.39
CA GLU A 2 9.10 7.19 -6.07
C GLU A 2 7.62 6.80 -6.14
N ALA A 3 7.28 5.52 -5.97
CA ALA A 3 5.93 5.00 -6.22
C ALA A 3 4.81 5.73 -5.43
N ALA A 4 5.14 6.24 -4.24
CA ALA A 4 4.22 7.02 -3.42
C ALA A 4 3.85 8.37 -4.05
N ALA A 5 4.74 9.00 -4.84
CA ALA A 5 4.47 10.30 -5.45
C ALA A 5 3.29 10.26 -6.44
N PHE A 6 3.06 9.12 -7.10
CA PHE A 6 1.92 8.95 -7.99
C PHE A 6 0.57 9.03 -7.28
N LEU A 7 0.53 8.75 -5.97
CA LEU A 7 -0.69 8.81 -5.20
C LEU A 7 -1.25 10.24 -5.14
N ALA A 8 -0.39 11.27 -5.17
CA ALA A 8 -0.83 12.66 -5.17
C ALA A 8 -1.70 13.02 -6.39
N TYR A 9 -1.42 12.40 -7.55
CA TYR A 9 -2.14 12.66 -8.80
C TYR A 9 -3.24 11.63 -9.06
N HIS A 10 -3.04 10.40 -8.58
CA HIS A 10 -3.94 9.30 -8.84
C HIS A 10 -4.19 8.49 -7.55
N PRO A 11 -4.94 9.05 -6.59
CA PRO A 11 -5.18 8.41 -5.29
C PRO A 11 -5.88 7.05 -5.38
N GLU A 12 -6.55 6.75 -6.49
CA GLU A 12 -7.37 5.54 -6.63
C GLU A 12 -6.68 4.42 -7.45
N ILE A 13 -5.40 4.57 -7.82
CA ILE A 13 -4.64 3.59 -8.64
C ILE A 13 -4.39 2.27 -7.94
N GLY A 14 -4.38 2.28 -6.61
CA GLY A 14 -4.26 1.06 -5.82
C GLY A 14 -5.58 0.31 -5.87
N ARG A 15 -5.51 -1.01 -5.98
CA ARG A 15 -6.71 -1.86 -5.87
C ARG A 15 -7.33 -1.70 -4.49
N ARG A 16 -8.64 -1.93 -4.36
CA ARG A 16 -9.28 -2.02 -3.03
C ARG A 16 -8.57 -3.08 -2.19
N GLY A 17 -8.19 -2.72 -0.98
CA GLY A 17 -7.51 -3.60 -0.04
C GLY A 17 -8.46 -4.59 0.63
N ARG A 18 -7.87 -5.60 1.28
CA ARG A 18 -8.62 -6.63 2.02
C ARG A 18 -9.38 -6.07 3.24
N VAL A 19 -8.83 -5.04 3.86
CA VAL A 19 -9.47 -4.30 4.96
C VAL A 19 -10.29 -3.15 4.37
N ALA A 20 -11.52 -2.98 4.85
CA ALA A 20 -12.39 -1.90 4.40
C ALA A 20 -11.68 -0.53 4.45
N LYS A 21 -11.93 0.31 3.43
CA LYS A 21 -11.36 1.66 3.28
C LYS A 21 -9.84 1.71 3.07
N THR A 22 -9.19 0.57 2.86
CA THR A 22 -7.77 0.53 2.45
C THR A 22 -7.63 0.26 0.95
N ARG A 23 -6.47 0.63 0.42
CA ARG A 23 -6.01 0.36 -0.94
C ARG A 23 -4.61 -0.21 -0.91
N GLU A 24 -4.32 -1.02 -1.90
CA GLU A 24 -3.02 -1.68 -2.08
C GLU A 24 -2.42 -1.25 -3.41
N LEU A 25 -1.28 -0.56 -3.37
CA LEU A 25 -0.47 -0.23 -4.55
C LEU A 25 0.71 -1.20 -4.63
N VAL A 26 0.73 -2.02 -5.68
CA VAL A 26 1.88 -2.87 -6.00
C VAL A 26 2.98 -2.00 -6.59
N VAL A 27 4.18 -2.06 -6.01
CA VAL A 27 5.33 -1.33 -6.53
C VAL A 27 6.03 -2.21 -7.58
N ALA A 28 5.76 -1.93 -8.85
CA ALA A 28 6.24 -2.71 -9.98
C ALA A 28 7.77 -2.92 -9.93
N GLY A 29 8.20 -4.15 -10.20
CA GLY A 29 9.62 -4.54 -10.15
C GLY A 29 10.17 -4.76 -8.75
N THR A 30 9.35 -4.70 -7.70
CA THR A 30 9.79 -4.93 -6.32
C THR A 30 8.82 -5.87 -5.59
N PRO A 31 9.25 -6.54 -4.50
CA PRO A 31 8.38 -7.33 -3.65
C PRO A 31 7.58 -6.45 -2.66
N TYR A 32 7.34 -5.16 -2.95
CA TYR A 32 6.66 -4.26 -2.02
C TYR A 32 5.23 -3.92 -2.45
N ILE A 33 4.33 -3.88 -1.46
CA ILE A 33 2.98 -3.31 -1.56
C ILE A 33 2.87 -2.16 -0.57
N ILE A 34 2.43 -1.00 -1.05
CA ILE A 34 2.04 0.12 -0.18
C ILE A 34 0.57 -0.05 0.16
N VAL A 35 0.26 -0.18 1.45
CA VAL A 35 -1.12 -0.18 1.96
C VAL A 35 -1.43 1.23 2.43
N TYR A 36 -2.46 1.84 1.87
CA TYR A 36 -2.83 3.23 2.16
C TYR A 36 -4.36 3.39 2.20
N ARG A 37 -4.83 4.57 2.59
CA ARG A 37 -6.24 4.95 2.48
C ARG A 37 -6.37 6.38 1.97
N VAL A 38 -7.51 6.66 1.33
CA VAL A 38 -7.86 7.99 0.81
C VAL A 38 -8.95 8.57 1.71
N GLN A 39 -8.62 9.66 2.40
CA GLN A 39 -9.55 10.46 3.21
C GLN A 39 -9.52 11.92 2.71
N ALA A 40 -9.41 12.89 3.62
CA ALA A 40 -9.05 14.27 3.24
C ALA A 40 -7.62 14.35 2.68
N THR A 41 -6.75 13.42 3.09
CA THR A 41 -5.39 13.23 2.58
C THR A 41 -5.13 11.76 2.32
N ILE A 42 -3.96 11.46 1.74
CA ILE A 42 -3.49 10.10 1.56
C ILE A 42 -2.67 9.70 2.78
N GLU A 43 -3.07 8.61 3.41
CA GLU A 43 -2.36 8.06 4.56
C GLU A 43 -1.76 6.70 4.20
N ILE A 44 -0.43 6.60 4.24
CA ILE A 44 0.28 5.33 4.11
C ILE A 44 0.24 4.62 5.47
N LEU A 45 -0.44 3.48 5.52
CA LEU A 45 -0.63 2.70 6.75
C LEU A 45 0.56 1.78 7.00
N THR A 46 1.06 1.11 5.96
CA THR A 46 2.21 0.22 6.05
C THR A 46 2.79 -0.09 4.67
N ILE A 47 4.02 -0.60 4.64
CA ILE A 47 4.70 -1.14 3.46
C ILE A 47 4.97 -2.62 3.71
N LEU A 48 4.34 -3.49 2.91
CA LEU A 48 4.45 -4.92 3.03
C LEU A 48 5.46 -5.48 2.03
N HIS A 49 6.41 -6.28 2.52
CA HIS A 49 7.29 -7.10 1.69
C HIS A 49 6.62 -8.45 1.41
N THR A 50 6.10 -8.67 0.20
CA THR A 50 5.30 -9.84 -0.16
C THR A 50 6.10 -11.14 -0.25
N ALA A 51 7.40 -11.06 -0.55
CA ALA A 51 8.28 -12.24 -0.58
C ALA A 51 8.81 -12.63 0.82
N ARG A 52 8.41 -11.93 1.88
CA ARG A 52 8.80 -12.27 3.26
C ARG A 52 7.74 -13.20 3.85
N LYS A 53 8.20 -14.25 4.54
CA LYS A 53 7.32 -15.02 5.44
C LYS A 53 7.07 -14.17 6.68
N TRP A 54 5.87 -13.61 6.78
CA TRP A 54 5.45 -12.84 7.95
C TRP A 54 5.11 -13.79 9.10
N PRO A 55 5.48 -13.45 10.34
CA PRO A 55 5.03 -14.20 11.50
C PRO A 55 3.52 -14.00 11.67
N ASP A 56 2.82 -15.06 12.09
CA ASP A 56 1.36 -15.00 12.30
C ASP A 56 0.99 -14.11 13.50
N ARG A 57 1.97 -13.77 14.35
CA ARG A 57 1.83 -12.86 15.48
C ARG A 57 3.05 -11.94 15.57
N LEU A 58 2.80 -10.67 15.86
CA LEU A 58 3.83 -9.74 16.32
C LEU A 58 3.84 -9.85 17.84
N ASP A 59 4.99 -10.23 18.40
CA ASP A 59 5.20 -10.35 19.84
C ASP A 59 5.42 -8.97 20.49
#